data_AF-A0A962A061-F1
#
_entry.id   AF-A0A962A061-F1
#
_cell.length_a   1.000
_cell.length_b   1.000
_cell.length_c   1.000
_cell.angle_alpha   90.00
_cell.angle_beta   90.00
_cell.angle_gamma   90.00
#
_symmetry.space_group_name_H-M   'P 1'
#
loop_
_entity.id
_entity.type
_entity.pdbx_description
1 polymer ?
#
loop_
_entity_poly.entity_id
_entity_poly.type
_entity_poly.pdbx_seq_one_letter_code
_entity_poly.pdbx_strand_id
1 'polypeptide(L)'
;MTALAKEVSAKKVAKYFLLPGILPRARELGGSGFGYLAFLIAMVYNAVRILPSTHPYTNPANIGTFGLRQVVGAAANHVVMDRKNIDQIVVFFGILAGLVILVLQFVLLLLMLLSGEAFAAGAVDAAAGFEGIFKTRTPEDDIAFMLLDHVFGIPDFFGSSVATGTPFHVALQALFEFYNLAILIVAVLVFLYYVVVVVAETAQTGTPFGQRFSHIYAPLRLVVAMGLLVPINYGFNASQYITLVAARLGSGMASNGWIVFNRATENPIGQKNASLIASPQIPDADGLAEFFTVVQTCRESYKIMRGMDGTGGNGEIKAYIVIGKEALDFIETDVLTIRQKLKNGDIEVVFGEKAD
;
A
#
# COMPACT_ATOMS: atom_id res chain seq x y z
N MET A 1 -40.77 -33.16 36.47
CA MET A 1 -39.59 -32.30 36.20
C MET A 1 -38.36 -32.81 36.98
N THR A 2 -37.94 -34.06 36.76
CA THR A 2 -36.77 -34.62 37.50
C THR A 2 -36.20 -35.80 36.71
N ALA A 3 -35.53 -35.55 35.58
CA ALA A 3 -34.72 -36.57 34.89
C ALA A 3 -33.84 -36.01 33.74
N LEU A 4 -33.17 -34.86 33.86
CA LEU A 4 -32.24 -34.38 32.80
C LEU A 4 -31.00 -33.64 33.34
N ALA A 5 -30.45 -34.04 34.48
CA ALA A 5 -29.13 -33.58 34.92
C ALA A 5 -28.12 -34.73 34.78
N LYS A 6 -27.92 -35.22 33.55
CA LYS A 6 -26.82 -36.14 33.24
C LYS A 6 -25.57 -35.30 33.02
N GLU A 7 -24.67 -35.36 33.99
CA GLU A 7 -23.32 -34.78 34.07
C GLU A 7 -22.77 -34.18 32.77
N VAL A 8 -22.98 -32.88 32.60
CA VAL A 8 -22.18 -32.11 31.65
C VAL A 8 -20.82 -31.88 32.31
N SER A 9 -19.89 -32.80 32.07
CA SER A 9 -18.50 -32.70 32.52
C SER A 9 -17.91 -31.35 32.11
N ALA A 10 -17.41 -30.56 33.07
CA ALA A 10 -16.76 -29.26 32.84
C ALA A 10 -15.65 -29.33 31.77
N LYS A 11 -15.01 -30.50 31.62
CA LYS A 11 -14.02 -30.79 30.58
C LYS A 11 -14.61 -30.77 29.16
N LYS A 12 -15.86 -31.21 28.98
CA LYS A 12 -16.57 -31.14 27.70
C LYS A 12 -16.97 -29.71 27.36
N VAL A 13 -17.40 -28.92 28.34
CA VAL A 13 -17.74 -27.49 28.16
C VAL A 13 -16.49 -26.67 27.84
N ALA A 14 -15.40 -26.87 28.59
CA ALA A 14 -14.12 -26.21 28.33
C ALA A 14 -13.53 -26.59 26.96
N LYS A 15 -13.60 -27.88 26.56
CA LYS A 15 -13.18 -28.32 25.22
C LYS A 15 -14.03 -27.70 24.11
N TYR A 16 -15.32 -27.49 24.35
CA TYR A 16 -16.25 -26.90 23.38
C TYR A 16 -16.07 -25.37 23.27
N PHE A 17 -15.77 -24.69 24.37
CA PHE A 17 -15.50 -23.24 24.41
C PHE A 17 -14.11 -22.88 23.89
N LEU A 18 -13.07 -23.65 24.24
CA LEU A 18 -11.68 -23.35 23.86
C LEU A 18 -11.31 -23.89 22.47
N LEU A 19 -11.97 -24.96 22.00
CA LEU A 19 -11.74 -25.55 20.68
C LEU A 19 -13.09 -25.89 20.02
N PRO A 20 -13.87 -24.89 19.57
CA PRO A 20 -15.17 -25.13 18.99
C PRO A 20 -15.02 -25.83 17.63
N GLY A 21 -15.06 -27.16 17.63
CA GLY A 21 -15.17 -27.98 16.42
C GLY A 21 -14.00 -27.91 15.43
N ILE A 22 -12.88 -27.25 15.73
CA ILE A 22 -11.74 -27.12 14.81
C ILE A 22 -11.12 -28.49 14.50
N LEU A 23 -10.91 -29.33 15.51
CA LEU A 23 -10.30 -30.65 15.35
C LEU A 23 -11.16 -31.65 14.52
N PRO A 24 -12.47 -31.83 14.79
CA PRO A 24 -13.31 -32.68 13.95
C PRO A 24 -13.45 -32.12 12.53
N ARG A 25 -13.56 -30.79 12.35
CA ARG A 25 -13.62 -30.16 11.03
C ARG A 25 -12.32 -30.26 10.24
N ALA A 26 -11.16 -30.18 10.90
CA ALA A 26 -9.86 -30.41 10.26
C ALA A 26 -9.72 -31.88 9.79
N ARG A 27 -10.26 -32.82 10.56
CA ARG A 27 -10.29 -34.24 10.19
C ARG A 27 -11.26 -34.51 9.04
N GLU A 28 -12.41 -33.85 9.01
CA GLU A 28 -13.34 -33.87 7.87
C GLU A 28 -12.71 -33.22 6.64
N LEU A 29 -11.99 -32.10 6.78
CA LEU A 29 -11.24 -31.47 5.69
C LEU A 29 -10.22 -32.41 5.06
N GLY A 30 -9.44 -33.12 5.88
CA GLY A 30 -8.44 -34.08 5.40
C GLY A 30 -9.01 -35.39 4.86
N GLY A 31 -10.24 -35.74 5.21
CA GLY A 31 -10.91 -36.99 4.83
C GLY A 31 -11.85 -36.85 3.63
N SER A 32 -12.81 -35.94 3.70
CA SER A 32 -13.91 -35.77 2.72
C SER A 32 -14.08 -34.34 2.22
N GLY A 33 -13.49 -33.33 2.88
CA GLY A 33 -13.70 -31.91 2.57
C GLY A 33 -13.20 -31.47 1.19
N PHE A 34 -12.30 -32.24 0.58
CA PHE A 34 -11.82 -32.02 -0.79
C PHE A 34 -12.47 -32.95 -1.82
N GLY A 35 -13.70 -33.44 -1.59
CA GLY A 35 -14.36 -34.45 -2.44
C GLY A 35 -14.42 -34.08 -3.93
N TYR A 36 -14.71 -32.83 -4.27
CA TYR A 36 -14.70 -32.37 -5.67
C TYR A 36 -13.29 -32.34 -6.29
N LEU A 37 -12.30 -31.85 -5.53
CA LEU A 37 -10.91 -31.83 -6.00
C LEU A 37 -10.38 -33.27 -6.17
N ALA A 38 -10.71 -34.16 -5.24
CA ALA A 38 -10.36 -35.57 -5.31
C ALA A 38 -11.00 -36.26 -6.53
N PHE A 39 -12.27 -35.96 -6.83
CA PHE A 39 -12.96 -36.45 -8.02
C PHE A 39 -12.33 -35.93 -9.32
N LEU A 40 -11.99 -34.63 -9.39
CA LEU A 40 -11.32 -34.06 -10.56
C LEU A 40 -9.96 -34.73 -10.81
N ILE A 41 -9.16 -34.93 -9.76
CA ILE A 41 -7.89 -35.65 -9.88
C ILE A 41 -8.12 -37.11 -10.31
N ALA A 42 -9.15 -37.78 -9.78
CA ALA A 42 -9.52 -39.14 -10.21
C ALA A 42 -9.90 -39.19 -11.69
N MET A 43 -10.59 -38.16 -12.21
CA MET A 43 -10.94 -38.04 -13.62
C MET A 43 -9.70 -37.82 -14.50
N VAL A 44 -8.74 -37.01 -14.03
CA VAL A 44 -7.46 -36.83 -14.73
C VAL A 44 -6.67 -38.14 -14.78
N TYR A 45 -6.60 -38.88 -13.67
CA TYR A 45 -5.98 -40.21 -13.65
C TYR A 45 -6.71 -41.24 -14.51
N ASN A 46 -8.04 -41.12 -14.67
CA ASN A 46 -8.79 -41.93 -15.62
C ASN A 46 -8.46 -41.59 -17.08
N ALA A 47 -8.32 -40.29 -17.41
CA ALA A 47 -7.97 -39.85 -18.76
C ALA A 47 -6.62 -40.40 -19.24
N VAL A 48 -5.64 -40.52 -18.33
CA VAL A 48 -4.30 -41.09 -18.62
C VAL A 48 -4.27 -42.62 -18.39
N ARG A 49 -5.42 -43.26 -18.18
CA ARG A 49 -5.56 -44.72 -18.00
C ARG A 49 -4.82 -45.29 -16.79
N ILE A 50 -4.51 -44.46 -15.79
CA ILE A 50 -3.95 -44.89 -14.51
C ILE A 50 -5.07 -45.51 -13.66
N LEU A 51 -6.24 -44.89 -13.64
CA LEU A 51 -7.43 -45.46 -12.99
C LEU A 51 -8.40 -46.03 -14.04
N PRO A 52 -8.83 -47.30 -13.91
CA PRO A 52 -9.83 -47.86 -14.81
C PRO A 52 -11.17 -47.13 -14.67
N SER A 53 -11.95 -47.06 -15.76
CA SER A 53 -13.24 -46.36 -15.79
C SER A 53 -14.29 -46.97 -14.85
N THR A 54 -14.10 -48.21 -14.42
CA THR A 54 -14.95 -48.94 -13.46
C THR A 54 -14.60 -48.67 -12.00
N HIS A 55 -13.57 -47.85 -11.72
CA HIS A 55 -13.14 -47.60 -10.34
C HIS A 55 -14.19 -46.80 -9.56
N PRO A 56 -14.46 -47.10 -8.26
CA PRO A 56 -15.43 -46.36 -7.47
C PRO A 56 -15.22 -44.84 -7.40
N TYR A 57 -13.98 -44.38 -7.62
CA TYR A 57 -13.59 -42.95 -7.56
C TYR A 57 -13.90 -42.16 -8.83
N THR A 58 -14.19 -42.82 -9.96
CA THR A 58 -14.62 -42.16 -11.21
C THR A 58 -16.14 -42.01 -11.29
N ASN A 59 -16.89 -42.61 -10.35
CA ASN A 59 -18.34 -42.50 -10.30
C ASN A 59 -18.76 -41.20 -9.57
N PRO A 60 -19.53 -40.31 -10.22
CA PRO A 60 -20.02 -39.07 -9.61
C PRO A 60 -20.94 -39.32 -8.39
N ALA A 61 -21.54 -40.50 -8.25
CA ALA A 61 -22.36 -40.85 -7.08
C ALA A 61 -21.56 -40.93 -5.77
N ASN A 62 -20.24 -41.12 -5.85
CA ASN A 62 -19.37 -41.31 -4.68
C ASN A 62 -18.65 -40.03 -4.25
N ILE A 63 -18.98 -38.87 -4.82
CA ILE A 63 -18.34 -37.59 -4.48
C ILE A 63 -18.51 -37.29 -2.98
N GLY A 64 -17.40 -37.01 -2.29
CA GLY A 64 -17.39 -36.72 -0.85
C GLY A 64 -17.21 -37.94 0.06
N THR A 65 -17.23 -39.17 -0.47
CA THR A 65 -16.90 -40.38 0.31
C THR A 65 -15.41 -40.66 0.38
N PHE A 66 -14.63 -40.09 -0.54
CA PHE A 66 -13.19 -40.28 -0.66
C PHE A 66 -12.43 -38.95 -0.70
N GLY A 67 -11.19 -38.99 -0.20
CA GLY A 67 -10.30 -37.83 -0.11
C GLY A 67 -9.12 -37.89 -1.08
N LEU A 68 -8.40 -36.78 -1.15
CA LEU A 68 -7.24 -36.59 -2.03
C LEU A 68 -6.17 -37.69 -1.85
N ARG A 69 -5.89 -38.06 -0.59
CA ARG A 69 -4.89 -39.09 -0.25
C ARG A 69 -5.27 -40.47 -0.77
N GLN A 70 -6.55 -40.82 -0.74
CA GLN A 70 -7.04 -42.13 -1.18
C GLN A 70 -6.99 -42.26 -2.71
N VAL A 71 -7.31 -41.17 -3.43
CA VAL A 71 -7.20 -41.14 -4.90
C VAL A 71 -5.76 -41.25 -5.35
N VAL A 72 -4.84 -40.48 -4.74
CA VAL A 72 -3.40 -40.55 -5.05
C VAL A 72 -2.82 -41.92 -4.67
N GLY A 73 -3.22 -42.50 -3.54
CA GLY A 73 -2.79 -43.84 -3.12
C GLY A 73 -3.31 -44.95 -4.05
N ALA A 74 -4.55 -44.86 -4.51
CA ALA A 74 -5.09 -45.81 -5.49
C ALA A 74 -4.41 -45.66 -6.85
N ALA A 75 -4.12 -44.44 -7.29
CA ALA A 75 -3.35 -44.20 -8.50
C ALA A 75 -1.92 -44.77 -8.40
N ALA A 76 -1.24 -44.59 -7.26
CA ALA A 76 0.12 -45.09 -7.04
C ALA A 76 0.24 -46.61 -7.23
N ASN A 77 -0.79 -47.38 -6.87
CA ASN A 77 -0.82 -48.83 -7.04
C ASN A 77 -1.02 -49.29 -8.49
N HIS A 78 -1.46 -48.40 -9.39
CA HIS A 78 -1.77 -48.72 -10.78
C HIS A 78 -0.77 -48.09 -11.77
N VAL A 79 0.21 -47.32 -11.30
CA VAL A 79 1.27 -46.76 -12.16
C VAL A 79 2.29 -47.85 -12.48
N VAL A 80 2.36 -48.25 -13.76
CA VAL A 80 3.36 -49.18 -14.26
C VAL A 80 4.61 -48.39 -14.67
N MET A 81 5.73 -48.64 -13.99
CA MET A 81 7.00 -47.94 -14.21
C MET A 81 7.78 -48.49 -15.42
N ASP A 82 7.19 -48.34 -16.60
CA ASP A 82 7.81 -48.71 -17.87
C ASP A 82 8.13 -47.48 -18.71
N ARG A 83 9.27 -47.48 -19.41
CA ARG A 83 9.65 -46.42 -20.37
C ARG A 83 8.64 -46.23 -21.52
N LYS A 84 7.70 -47.16 -21.70
CA LYS A 84 6.62 -47.05 -22.69
C LYS A 84 5.44 -46.21 -22.20
N ASN A 85 5.26 -46.08 -20.88
CA ASN A 85 4.15 -45.36 -20.24
C ASN A 85 4.65 -44.06 -19.59
N ILE A 86 5.56 -43.35 -20.26
CA ILE A 86 6.15 -42.09 -19.75
C ILE A 86 5.07 -41.02 -19.54
N ASP A 87 4.02 -41.03 -20.37
CA ASP A 87 2.85 -40.16 -20.24
C ASP A 87 2.13 -40.34 -18.88
N GLN A 88 1.91 -41.59 -18.45
CA GLN A 88 1.31 -41.91 -17.15
C GLN A 88 2.18 -41.44 -15.98
N ILE A 89 3.48 -41.68 -16.09
CA ILE A 89 4.46 -41.35 -15.05
C ILE A 89 4.55 -39.83 -14.87
N VAL A 90 4.66 -39.07 -15.97
CA VAL A 90 4.76 -37.61 -15.95
C VAL A 90 3.52 -36.99 -15.31
N VAL A 91 2.32 -37.46 -15.65
CA VAL A 91 1.08 -36.90 -15.08
C VAL A 91 0.94 -37.26 -13.59
N PHE A 92 1.26 -38.49 -13.20
CA PHE A 92 1.23 -38.90 -11.79
C PHE A 92 2.18 -38.07 -10.93
N PHE A 93 3.45 -37.94 -11.34
CA PHE A 93 4.42 -37.15 -10.61
C PHE A 93 4.14 -35.65 -10.67
N GLY A 94 3.59 -35.13 -11.77
CA GLY A 94 3.18 -33.73 -11.89
C GLY A 94 2.08 -33.37 -10.90
N ILE A 95 1.04 -34.21 -10.78
CA ILE A 95 -0.04 -33.99 -9.81
C ILE A 95 0.45 -34.18 -8.38
N LEU A 96 1.28 -35.19 -8.11
CA LEU A 96 1.88 -35.41 -6.80
C LEU A 96 2.75 -34.21 -6.38
N ALA A 97 3.62 -33.72 -7.27
CA ALA A 97 4.47 -32.57 -7.01
C ALA A 97 3.64 -31.31 -6.77
N GLY A 98 2.61 -31.05 -7.57
CA GLY A 98 1.71 -29.91 -7.37
C GLY A 98 0.99 -29.96 -6.02
N LEU A 99 0.52 -31.15 -5.60
CA LEU A 99 -0.13 -31.35 -4.30
C LEU A 99 0.85 -31.14 -3.14
N VAL A 100 2.09 -31.66 -3.27
CA VAL A 100 3.15 -31.47 -2.27
C VAL A 100 3.55 -30.01 -2.15
N ILE A 101 3.72 -29.30 -3.26
CA ILE A 101 4.04 -27.87 -3.28
C ILE A 101 2.91 -27.06 -2.62
N LEU A 102 1.64 -27.37 -2.92
CA LEU A 102 0.51 -26.68 -2.32
C LEU A 102 0.45 -26.88 -0.80
N VAL A 103 0.66 -28.11 -0.32
CA VAL A 103 0.72 -28.40 1.12
C VAL A 103 1.91 -27.68 1.76
N LEU A 104 3.06 -27.70 1.11
CA LEU A 104 4.26 -27.01 1.58
C LEU A 104 4.05 -25.49 1.65
N GLN A 105 3.40 -24.89 0.65
CA GLN A 105 3.01 -23.47 0.68
C GLN A 105 2.08 -23.16 1.85
N PHE A 106 1.08 -24.00 2.10
CA PHE A 106 0.16 -23.79 3.22
C PHE A 106 0.86 -23.91 4.58
N VAL A 107 1.80 -24.86 4.71
CA VAL A 107 2.62 -25.03 5.92
C VAL A 107 3.57 -23.86 6.10
N LEU A 108 4.26 -23.42 5.04
CA LEU A 108 5.14 -22.25 5.10
C LEU A 108 4.37 -20.97 5.45
N LEU A 109 3.16 -20.80 4.91
CA LEU A 109 2.29 -19.67 5.25
C LEU A 109 1.86 -19.72 6.72
N LEU A 110 1.48 -20.91 7.24
CA LEU A 110 1.18 -21.07 8.66
C LEU A 110 2.40 -20.83 9.55
N LEU A 111 3.59 -21.29 9.15
CA LEU A 111 4.83 -21.03 9.88
C LEU A 111 5.15 -19.54 9.88
N MET A 112 5.04 -18.86 8.75
CA MET A 112 5.20 -17.40 8.64
C MET A 112 4.20 -16.64 9.53
N LEU A 113 2.95 -17.11 9.63
CA LEU A 113 1.94 -16.50 10.48
C LEU A 113 2.24 -16.69 11.98
N LEU A 114 2.87 -17.81 12.37
CA LEU A 114 3.19 -18.13 13.76
C LEU A 114 4.58 -17.63 14.20
N SER A 115 5.52 -17.43 13.28
CA SER A 115 6.88 -16.95 13.56
C SER A 115 6.95 -15.42 13.47
N GLY A 116 6.37 -14.73 14.45
CA GLY A 116 6.22 -13.28 14.44
C GLY A 116 7.50 -12.43 14.54
N GLU A 117 8.66 -12.95 15.00
CA GLU A 117 9.75 -12.04 15.43
C GLU A 117 11.21 -12.45 15.08
N ALA A 118 11.46 -13.57 14.38
CA ALA A 118 12.83 -14.12 14.29
C ALA A 118 13.66 -13.76 13.04
N PHE A 119 13.11 -13.05 12.05
CA PHE A 119 13.81 -12.73 10.79
C PHE A 119 14.07 -11.22 10.58
N ALA A 120 14.12 -10.44 11.66
CA ALA A 120 14.28 -8.98 11.63
C ALA A 120 15.75 -8.50 11.54
N ALA A 121 16.65 -9.26 10.91
CA ALA A 121 18.04 -8.84 10.73
C ALA A 121 18.57 -9.24 9.36
N GLY A 122 18.21 -8.48 8.33
CA GLY A 122 18.91 -8.54 7.05
C GLY A 122 18.02 -8.30 5.84
N ALA A 123 17.95 -7.04 5.45
CA ALA A 123 17.56 -6.56 4.12
C ALA A 123 16.11 -6.82 3.67
N VAL A 124 15.51 -5.72 3.21
CA VAL A 124 14.22 -5.57 2.52
C VAL A 124 13.00 -5.42 3.44
N ASP A 125 12.49 -4.17 3.52
CA ASP A 125 11.15 -3.79 4.04
C ASP A 125 9.98 -4.34 3.17
N ALA A 126 10.16 -5.55 2.62
CA ALA A 126 9.10 -6.44 2.14
C ALA A 126 8.98 -7.69 3.04
N ALA A 127 9.89 -7.84 4.01
CA ALA A 127 10.01 -8.98 4.91
C ALA A 127 9.75 -8.62 6.38
N ALA A 128 9.07 -7.49 6.64
CA ALA A 128 8.30 -7.40 7.88
C ALA A 128 7.18 -8.46 7.77
N GLY A 129 6.87 -9.17 8.86
CA GLY A 129 5.81 -10.19 8.86
C GLY A 129 4.48 -9.65 8.32
N PHE A 130 3.46 -10.49 8.17
CA PHE A 130 2.16 -10.12 7.56
C PHE A 130 1.63 -8.72 7.96
N GLU A 131 1.84 -8.32 9.21
CA GLU A 131 1.51 -7.00 9.73
C GLU A 131 2.24 -5.82 9.05
N GLY A 132 3.53 -5.95 8.77
CA GLY A 132 4.35 -4.90 8.15
C GLY A 132 4.06 -4.70 6.67
N ILE A 133 3.32 -5.61 6.02
CA ILE A 133 2.79 -5.38 4.67
C ILE A 133 1.79 -4.23 4.69
N PHE A 134 0.94 -4.13 5.71
CA PHE A 134 -0.17 -3.16 5.76
C PHE A 134 0.13 -1.90 6.57
N LYS A 135 1.29 -1.82 7.23
CA LYS A 135 1.71 -0.68 8.04
C LYS A 135 2.85 0.08 7.36
N THR A 136 2.67 1.39 7.20
CA THR A 136 3.72 2.28 6.72
C THR A 136 4.64 2.68 7.87
N ARG A 137 5.94 2.82 7.58
CA ARG A 137 6.96 3.19 8.57
C ARG A 137 6.85 4.66 9.01
N THR A 138 6.44 5.52 8.09
CA THR A 138 6.29 6.97 8.27
C THR A 138 4.89 7.39 7.82
N PRO A 139 3.86 7.14 8.65
CA PRO A 139 2.49 7.54 8.30
C PRO A 139 2.33 9.07 8.22
N GLU A 140 3.18 9.82 8.92
CA GLU A 140 3.18 11.28 8.97
C GLU A 140 3.40 11.92 7.59
N ASP A 141 4.37 11.38 6.84
CA ASP A 141 4.80 11.87 5.52
C ASP A 141 4.18 11.09 4.35
N ASP A 142 3.30 10.13 4.61
CA ASP A 142 2.69 9.31 3.55
C ASP A 142 1.67 10.15 2.77
N ILE A 143 1.95 10.40 1.49
CA ILE A 143 1.13 11.24 0.62
C ILE A 143 -0.32 10.74 0.55
N ALA A 144 -0.52 9.42 0.54
CA ALA A 144 -1.86 8.86 0.45
C ALA A 144 -2.62 9.03 1.77
N PHE A 145 -1.96 8.90 2.93
CA PHE A 145 -2.57 9.20 4.22
C PHE A 145 -2.85 10.70 4.38
N MET A 146 -1.96 11.58 3.94
CA MET A 146 -2.19 13.03 3.92
C MET A 146 -3.42 13.39 3.07
N LEU A 147 -3.54 12.81 1.87
CA LEU A 147 -4.71 13.03 1.00
C LEU A 147 -6.01 12.54 1.64
N LEU A 148 -5.99 11.38 2.30
CA LEU A 148 -7.16 10.85 2.99
C LEU A 148 -7.55 11.70 4.20
N ASP A 149 -6.59 12.18 4.98
CA ASP A 149 -6.84 13.11 6.09
C ASP A 149 -7.35 14.48 5.60
N HIS A 150 -6.89 14.96 4.44
CA HIS A 150 -7.41 16.18 3.80
C HIS A 150 -8.86 16.06 3.32
N VAL A 151 -9.35 14.84 3.05
CA VAL A 151 -10.73 14.63 2.59
C VAL A 151 -11.66 14.40 3.77
N PHE A 152 -11.32 13.47 4.66
CA PHE A 152 -12.25 13.01 5.71
C PHE A 152 -12.04 13.74 7.06
N GLY A 153 -10.82 14.20 7.34
CA GLY A 153 -10.52 15.01 8.52
C GLY A 153 -10.87 14.37 9.86
N ILE A 154 -10.68 13.06 10.01
CA ILE A 154 -10.90 12.34 11.27
C ILE A 154 -9.60 12.38 12.09
N PRO A 155 -9.59 12.99 13.29
CA PRO A 155 -8.38 13.07 14.11
C PRO A 155 -7.76 11.70 14.39
N ASP A 156 -6.43 11.61 14.25
CA ASP A 156 -5.61 10.43 14.56
C ASP A 156 -5.97 9.12 13.81
N PHE A 157 -6.81 9.17 12.78
CA PHE A 157 -7.24 7.95 12.09
C PHE A 157 -6.17 7.40 11.14
N PHE A 158 -5.61 8.25 10.27
CA PHE A 158 -4.53 7.85 9.36
C PHE A 158 -3.14 8.16 9.93
N GLY A 159 -3.04 9.09 10.90
CA GLY A 159 -1.79 9.44 11.58
C GLY A 159 -0.84 10.27 10.70
N SER A 160 -1.39 11.04 9.75
CA SER A 160 -0.61 11.98 8.93
C SER A 160 -0.39 13.32 9.63
N SER A 161 0.56 14.13 9.16
CA SER A 161 0.84 15.46 9.72
C SER A 161 -0.15 16.56 9.28
N VAL A 162 -1.33 16.19 8.76
CA VAL A 162 -2.32 17.13 8.23
C VAL A 162 -3.23 17.68 9.32
N ALA A 163 -3.50 18.99 9.27
CA ALA A 163 -4.46 19.62 10.17
C ALA A 163 -5.89 19.11 9.91
N THR A 164 -6.41 18.30 10.83
CA THR A 164 -7.79 17.83 10.84
C THR A 164 -8.73 18.91 11.43
N GLY A 165 -10.05 18.81 11.20
CA GLY A 165 -11.01 19.78 11.75
C GLY A 165 -11.16 21.12 11.02
N THR A 166 -10.77 21.23 9.75
CA THR A 166 -11.08 22.40 8.91
C THR A 166 -12.60 22.61 8.75
N PRO A 167 -13.08 23.81 8.40
CA PRO A 167 -14.51 24.04 8.14
C PRO A 167 -15.09 23.10 7.07
N PHE A 168 -14.28 22.72 6.08
CA PHE A 168 -14.67 21.73 5.07
C PHE A 168 -14.88 20.34 5.67
N HIS A 169 -14.00 19.90 6.58
CA HIS A 169 -14.17 18.63 7.27
C HIS A 169 -15.45 18.62 8.11
N VAL A 170 -15.72 19.68 8.87
CA VAL A 170 -16.93 19.79 9.69
C VAL A 170 -18.19 19.77 8.83
N ALA A 171 -18.19 20.51 7.71
CA ALA A 171 -19.32 20.51 6.77
C ALA A 171 -19.56 19.11 6.15
N LEU A 172 -18.49 18.41 5.77
CA LEU A 172 -18.59 17.04 5.24
C LEU A 172 -19.09 16.05 6.29
N GLN A 173 -18.61 16.15 7.53
CA GLN A 173 -19.05 15.31 8.65
C GLN A 173 -20.53 15.53 8.96
N ALA A 174 -21.00 16.78 8.94
CA ALA A 174 -22.42 17.11 9.11
C ALA A 174 -23.30 16.55 7.97
N LEU A 175 -22.79 16.57 6.72
CA LEU A 175 -23.48 15.96 5.59
C LEU A 175 -23.62 14.43 5.77
N PHE A 176 -22.54 13.75 6.17
CA PHE A 176 -22.58 12.31 6.42
C PHE A 176 -23.49 11.96 7.60
N GLU A 177 -23.48 12.77 8.66
CA GLU A 177 -24.37 12.58 9.80
C GLU A 177 -25.85 12.65 9.38
N PHE A 178 -26.21 13.68 8.62
CA PHE A 178 -27.57 13.84 8.09
C PHE A 178 -27.98 12.65 7.22
N TYR A 179 -27.10 12.22 6.29
CA TYR A 179 -27.37 11.08 5.43
C TYR A 179 -27.52 9.77 6.21
N ASN A 180 -26.63 9.53 7.18
CA ASN A 180 -26.65 8.34 8.02
C ASN A 180 -27.90 8.27 8.90
N LEU A 181 -28.37 9.41 9.42
CA LEU A 181 -29.63 9.48 10.16
C LEU A 181 -30.83 9.19 9.24
N ALA A 182 -30.85 9.78 8.04
CA ALA A 182 -31.94 9.58 7.09
C ALA A 182 -32.07 8.09 6.68
N ILE A 183 -30.95 7.44 6.33
CA ILE A 183 -30.97 6.03 5.94
C ILE A 183 -31.24 5.10 7.13
N LEU A 184 -30.90 5.50 8.36
CA LEU A 184 -31.26 4.77 9.58
C LEU A 184 -32.77 4.73 9.80
N ILE A 185 -33.47 5.85 9.58
CA ILE A 185 -34.94 5.88 9.66
C ILE A 185 -35.56 4.91 8.65
N VAL A 186 -35.08 4.92 7.40
CA VAL A 186 -35.54 3.99 6.36
C VAL A 186 -35.26 2.54 6.76
N ALA A 187 -34.07 2.24 7.28
CA ALA A 187 -33.70 0.90 7.73
C ALA A 187 -34.62 0.38 8.85
N VAL A 188 -35.00 1.24 9.80
CA VAL A 188 -35.94 0.89 10.88
C VAL A 188 -37.34 0.57 10.33
N LEU A 189 -37.83 1.33 9.35
CA LEU A 189 -39.12 1.05 8.70
C LEU A 189 -39.12 -0.29 7.98
N VAL A 190 -38.04 -0.59 7.24
CA VAL A 190 -37.86 -1.88 6.57
C VAL A 190 -37.78 -3.02 7.60
N PHE A 191 -37.08 -2.81 8.71
CA PHE A 191 -37.00 -3.78 9.80
C PHE A 191 -38.38 -4.11 10.38
N LEU A 192 -39.19 -3.11 10.69
CA LEU A 192 -40.54 -3.31 11.21
C LEU A 192 -41.43 -4.08 10.22
N TYR A 193 -41.35 -3.75 8.92
CA TYR A 193 -42.03 -4.51 7.87
C TYR A 193 -41.61 -5.99 7.87
N TYR A 194 -40.31 -6.27 7.97
CA TYR A 194 -39.80 -7.63 8.05
C TYR A 194 -40.30 -8.39 9.29
N VAL A 195 -40.37 -7.73 10.46
CA VAL A 195 -40.91 -8.35 11.67
C VAL A 195 -42.37 -8.78 11.44
N VAL A 196 -43.19 -7.93 10.84
CA VAL A 196 -44.60 -8.25 10.54
C VAL A 196 -44.69 -9.42 9.56
N VAL A 197 -43.90 -9.43 8.49
CA VAL A 197 -43.86 -10.52 7.50
C VAL A 197 -43.44 -11.84 8.14
N VAL A 198 -42.38 -11.84 8.96
CA VAL A 198 -41.91 -13.03 9.65
C VAL A 198 -42.99 -13.57 10.58
N VAL A 199 -43.62 -12.70 11.40
CA VAL A 199 -44.72 -13.11 12.29
C VAL A 199 -45.88 -13.69 11.49
N ALA A 200 -46.27 -13.07 10.37
CA ALA A 200 -47.32 -13.58 9.50
C ALA A 200 -46.98 -14.95 8.90
N GLU A 201 -45.74 -15.16 8.43
CA GLU A 201 -45.29 -16.46 7.92
C GLU A 201 -45.22 -17.53 9.02
N THR A 202 -44.78 -17.16 10.24
CA THR A 202 -44.79 -18.08 11.38
C THR A 202 -46.21 -18.51 11.76
N ALA A 203 -47.19 -17.60 11.65
CA ALA A 203 -48.58 -17.90 11.94
C ALA A 203 -49.21 -18.85 10.90
N GLN A 204 -48.83 -18.74 9.62
CA GLN A 204 -49.34 -19.62 8.56
C GLN A 204 -48.66 -21.00 8.54
N THR A 205 -47.35 -21.06 8.80
CA THR A 205 -46.56 -22.30 8.63
C THR A 205 -46.35 -23.09 9.92
N GLY A 206 -46.60 -22.51 11.09
CA GLY A 206 -46.42 -23.14 12.39
C GLY A 206 -44.95 -23.40 12.78
N THR A 207 -44.00 -23.07 11.90
CA THR A 207 -42.56 -23.14 12.17
C THR A 207 -42.04 -21.73 12.45
N PRO A 208 -41.31 -21.50 13.56
CA PRO A 208 -40.67 -20.21 13.79
C PRO A 208 -39.75 -19.88 12.60
N PHE A 209 -39.85 -18.64 12.10
CA PHE A 209 -39.17 -18.09 10.91
C PHE A 209 -39.60 -18.59 9.51
N GLY A 210 -40.67 -19.40 9.39
CA GLY A 210 -41.24 -19.79 8.08
C GLY A 210 -40.36 -20.76 7.26
N GLN A 211 -40.96 -21.53 6.33
CA GLN A 211 -40.23 -22.58 5.58
C GLN A 211 -39.42 -22.07 4.37
N ARG A 212 -39.58 -20.78 3.99
CA ARG A 212 -38.95 -20.19 2.79
C ARG A 212 -37.61 -19.50 3.06
N PHE A 213 -37.30 -19.16 4.30
CA PHE A 213 -36.04 -18.51 4.66
C PHE A 213 -35.09 -19.51 5.31
N SER A 214 -33.79 -19.42 4.99
CA SER A 214 -32.77 -20.10 5.79
C SER A 214 -32.83 -19.52 7.21
N HIS A 215 -33.39 -20.29 8.15
CA HIS A 215 -33.90 -19.85 9.47
C HIS A 215 -32.94 -18.98 10.32
N ILE A 216 -31.63 -18.97 10.04
CA ILE A 216 -30.62 -18.32 10.88
C ILE A 216 -30.04 -17.05 10.24
N TYR A 217 -29.93 -17.00 8.91
CA TYR A 217 -29.04 -16.04 8.27
C TYR A 217 -29.72 -14.72 7.88
N ALA A 218 -31.03 -14.73 7.57
CA ALA A 218 -31.76 -13.51 7.20
C ALA A 218 -31.95 -12.53 8.38
N PRO A 219 -32.38 -12.96 9.59
CA PRO A 219 -32.51 -12.06 10.73
C PRO A 219 -31.16 -11.56 11.25
N LEU A 220 -30.14 -12.44 11.28
CA LEU A 220 -28.78 -12.06 11.69
C LEU A 220 -28.19 -10.99 10.77
N ARG A 221 -28.33 -11.15 9.44
CA ARG A 221 -27.86 -10.18 8.46
C ARG A 221 -28.50 -8.81 8.66
N LEU A 222 -29.79 -8.76 8.96
CA LEU A 222 -30.53 -7.51 9.17
C LEU A 222 -30.06 -6.78 10.43
N VAL A 223 -29.87 -7.50 11.54
CA VAL A 223 -29.35 -6.94 12.80
C VAL A 223 -27.92 -6.43 12.62
N VAL A 224 -27.07 -7.19 11.92
CA VAL A 224 -25.71 -6.76 11.58
C VAL A 224 -25.76 -5.51 10.69
N ALA A 225 -26.57 -5.50 9.63
CA ALA A 225 -26.72 -4.34 8.74
C ALA A 225 -27.17 -3.08 9.49
N MET A 226 -28.14 -3.18 10.39
CA MET A 226 -28.57 -2.05 11.22
C MET A 226 -27.47 -1.61 12.19
N GLY A 227 -26.79 -2.54 12.86
CA GLY A 227 -25.69 -2.22 13.77
C GLY A 227 -24.53 -1.50 13.06
N LEU A 228 -24.27 -1.84 11.80
CA LEU A 228 -23.26 -1.16 10.98
C LEU A 228 -23.66 0.25 10.52
N LEU A 229 -24.95 0.57 10.57
CA LEU A 229 -25.54 1.80 10.03
C LEU A 229 -25.77 2.86 11.12
N VAL A 230 -25.71 2.47 12.40
CA VAL A 230 -25.75 3.40 13.53
C VAL A 230 -24.57 4.38 13.44
N PRO A 231 -24.83 5.70 13.50
CA PRO A 231 -23.77 6.70 13.54
C PRO A 231 -23.00 6.59 14.86
N ILE A 232 -21.67 6.70 14.78
CA ILE A 232 -20.77 6.60 15.93
C ILE A 232 -20.18 7.99 16.21
N ASN A 233 -18.97 8.25 15.72
CA ASN A 233 -18.23 9.49 15.93
C ASN A 233 -18.04 10.24 14.62
N TYR A 234 -18.01 11.58 14.70
CA TYR A 234 -17.77 12.49 13.57
C TYR A 234 -18.75 12.31 12.41
N GLY A 235 -20.00 11.93 12.71
CA GLY A 235 -21.06 11.75 11.72
C GLY A 235 -20.98 10.45 10.89
N PHE A 236 -19.93 9.65 11.04
CA PHE A 236 -19.75 8.40 10.30
C PHE A 236 -20.41 7.20 10.98
N ASN A 237 -20.88 6.24 10.17
CA ASN A 237 -21.39 4.95 10.65
C ASN A 237 -20.29 3.87 10.69
N ALA A 238 -20.56 2.73 11.33
CA ALA A 238 -19.56 1.67 11.47
C ALA A 238 -19.10 1.09 10.11
N SER A 239 -19.98 1.01 9.12
CA SER A 239 -19.63 0.54 7.77
C SER A 239 -18.66 1.48 7.03
N GLN A 240 -18.83 2.78 7.24
CA GLN A 240 -17.93 3.80 6.70
C GLN A 240 -16.57 3.73 7.40
N TYR A 241 -16.53 3.54 8.72
CA TYR A 241 -15.27 3.29 9.43
C TYR A 241 -14.54 2.04 8.94
N ILE A 242 -15.25 0.93 8.70
CA ILE A 242 -14.64 -0.29 8.12
C ILE A 242 -14.07 -0.01 6.73
N THR A 243 -14.78 0.79 5.93
CA THR A 243 -14.29 1.21 4.61
C THR A 243 -13.02 2.06 4.72
N LEU A 244 -12.96 2.97 5.69
CA LEU A 244 -11.77 3.78 5.97
C LEU A 244 -10.61 2.92 6.49
N VAL A 245 -10.88 1.89 7.30
CA VAL A 245 -9.84 0.92 7.73
C VAL A 245 -9.31 0.14 6.53
N ALA A 246 -10.19 -0.32 5.63
CA ALA A 246 -9.77 -0.98 4.40
C ALA A 246 -8.92 -0.05 3.51
N ALA A 247 -9.28 1.24 3.42
CA ALA A 247 -8.48 2.24 2.73
C ALA A 247 -7.11 2.44 3.39
N ARG A 248 -7.05 2.52 4.72
CA ARG A 248 -5.78 2.63 5.48
C ARG A 248 -4.86 1.43 5.22
N LEU A 249 -5.39 0.21 5.33
CA LEU A 249 -4.62 -1.03 5.10
C LEU A 249 -4.18 -1.15 3.64
N GLY A 250 -5.09 -0.88 2.69
CA GLY A 250 -4.79 -0.95 1.25
C GLY A 250 -3.76 0.08 0.83
N SER A 251 -3.87 1.31 1.33
CA SER A 251 -2.90 2.37 1.07
C SER A 251 -1.55 2.08 1.72
N GLY A 252 -1.53 1.53 2.95
CA GLY A 252 -0.28 1.11 3.58
C GLY A 252 0.45 0.01 2.80
N MET A 253 -0.31 -0.97 2.28
CA MET A 253 0.23 -1.98 1.37
C MET A 253 0.77 -1.39 0.07
N ALA A 254 0.07 -0.43 -0.52
CA ALA A 254 0.52 0.23 -1.75
C ALA A 254 1.82 1.01 -1.53
N SER A 255 1.93 1.79 -0.45
CA SER A 255 3.13 2.54 -0.09
C SER A 255 4.33 1.62 0.14
N ASN A 256 4.14 0.50 0.86
CA ASN A 256 5.19 -0.49 1.04
C ASN A 256 5.61 -1.15 -0.28
N GLY A 257 4.64 -1.48 -1.14
CA GLY A 257 4.91 -1.98 -2.49
C GLY A 257 5.71 -0.99 -3.34
N TRP A 258 5.41 0.30 -3.24
CA TRP A 258 6.14 1.38 -3.93
C TRP A 258 7.58 1.52 -3.44
N ILE A 259 7.80 1.40 -2.12
CA ILE A 259 9.15 1.40 -1.53
C ILE A 259 9.97 0.23 -2.08
N VAL A 260 9.38 -0.96 -2.21
CA VAL A 260 10.04 -2.14 -2.78
C VAL A 260 10.39 -1.90 -4.26
N PHE A 261 9.45 -1.33 -5.03
CA PHE A 261 9.68 -1.00 -6.43
C PHE A 261 10.83 0.00 -6.62
N ASN A 262 10.85 1.09 -5.84
CA ASN A 262 11.90 2.11 -5.92
C ASN A 262 13.27 1.57 -5.51
N ARG A 263 13.33 0.64 -4.57
CA ARG A 263 14.59 -0.01 -4.18
C ARG A 263 15.11 -0.96 -5.25
N ALA A 264 14.21 -1.66 -5.94
CA ALA A 264 14.57 -2.52 -7.06
C ALA A 264 14.99 -1.71 -8.30
N THR A 265 14.57 -0.45 -8.39
CA THR A 265 14.84 0.44 -9.52
C THR A 265 15.94 1.44 -9.14
N GLU A 266 17.21 1.05 -9.27
CA GLU A 266 18.36 1.96 -9.04
C GLU A 266 18.32 3.19 -9.96
N ASN A 267 17.83 3.03 -11.21
CA ASN A 267 17.60 4.11 -12.15
C ASN A 267 16.34 3.84 -13.00
N PRO A 268 15.32 4.73 -12.99
CA PRO A 268 14.11 4.58 -13.81
C PRO A 268 14.34 4.59 -15.32
N ILE A 269 15.51 5.06 -15.79
CA ILE A 269 15.88 5.15 -17.21
C ILE A 269 16.94 4.08 -17.59
N GLY A 270 17.42 3.28 -16.62
CA GLY A 270 18.44 2.24 -16.85
C GLY A 270 19.81 2.76 -17.33
N GLN A 271 20.07 4.07 -17.21
CA GLN A 271 21.34 4.68 -17.59
C GLN A 271 22.35 4.66 -16.43
N LYS A 272 23.63 4.85 -16.72
CA LYS A 272 24.66 4.97 -15.67
C LYS A 272 24.46 6.28 -14.91
N ASN A 273 24.58 6.26 -13.58
CA ASN A 273 24.36 7.43 -12.69
C ASN A 273 25.07 8.73 -13.13
N ALA A 274 26.19 8.62 -13.86
CA ALA A 274 26.92 9.76 -14.42
C ALA A 274 26.12 10.59 -15.44
N SER A 275 25.10 10.05 -16.11
CA SER A 275 24.25 10.79 -17.05
C SER A 275 23.05 11.47 -16.40
N LEU A 276 22.81 11.25 -15.11
CA LEU A 276 21.70 11.85 -14.35
C LEU A 276 22.09 13.17 -13.66
N ILE A 277 23.37 13.56 -13.73
CA ILE A 277 23.85 14.85 -13.24
C ILE A 277 23.69 15.85 -14.37
N ALA A 278 22.75 16.80 -14.21
CA ALA A 278 22.67 17.95 -15.08
C ALA A 278 23.97 18.77 -14.90
N SER A 279 24.89 18.65 -15.86
CA SER A 279 26.02 19.56 -15.96
C SER A 279 25.47 20.95 -16.28
N PRO A 280 25.64 21.95 -15.40
CA PRO A 280 25.24 23.32 -15.73
C PRO A 280 25.99 23.74 -17.00
N GLN A 281 25.26 24.34 -17.95
CA GLN A 281 25.88 25.01 -19.09
C GLN A 281 26.64 26.21 -18.53
N ILE A 282 27.97 26.22 -18.70
CA ILE A 282 28.77 27.40 -18.39
C ILE A 282 28.27 28.58 -19.24
N PRO A 283 28.04 29.76 -18.64
CA PRO A 283 27.65 30.94 -19.41
C PRO A 283 28.76 31.30 -20.40
N ASP A 284 28.36 31.80 -21.57
CA ASP A 284 29.26 32.18 -22.64
C ASP A 284 30.25 33.26 -22.17
N ALA A 285 31.54 32.94 -22.17
CA ALA A 285 32.60 33.79 -21.64
C ALA A 285 33.14 34.78 -22.67
N ASP A 286 32.73 34.65 -23.94
CA ASP A 286 33.29 35.41 -25.05
C ASP A 286 33.07 36.93 -24.88
N GLY A 287 31.86 37.34 -24.50
CA GLY A 287 31.54 38.75 -24.27
C GLY A 287 32.29 39.37 -23.07
N LEU A 288 32.59 38.57 -22.05
CA LEU A 288 33.36 39.02 -20.90
C LEU A 288 34.85 39.17 -21.25
N ALA A 289 35.38 38.21 -22.03
CA ALA A 289 36.75 38.25 -22.51
C ALA A 289 36.99 39.44 -23.46
N GLU A 290 36.04 39.72 -24.36
CA GLU A 290 36.10 40.88 -25.25
C GLU A 290 36.13 42.18 -24.45
N PHE A 291 35.21 42.35 -23.49
CA PHE A 291 35.15 43.55 -22.65
C PHE A 291 36.44 43.78 -21.87
N PHE A 292 36.95 42.77 -21.15
CA PHE A 292 38.18 42.94 -20.36
C PHE A 292 39.42 43.17 -21.23
N THR A 293 39.46 42.62 -22.44
CA THR A 293 40.55 42.88 -23.38
C THR A 293 40.56 44.35 -23.83
N VAL A 294 39.38 44.91 -24.14
CA VAL A 294 39.24 46.34 -24.49
C VAL A 294 39.64 47.23 -23.31
N VAL A 295 39.12 46.96 -22.11
CA VAL A 295 39.44 47.72 -20.89
C VAL A 295 40.95 47.75 -20.63
N GLN A 296 41.61 46.59 -20.71
CA GLN A 296 43.05 46.49 -20.48
C GLN A 296 43.85 47.26 -21.54
N THR A 297 43.44 47.16 -22.81
CA THR A 297 44.10 47.88 -23.91
C THR A 297 43.96 49.39 -23.75
N CYS A 298 42.75 49.86 -23.41
CA CYS A 298 42.51 51.27 -23.09
C CYS A 298 43.38 51.74 -21.92
N ARG A 299 43.51 50.94 -20.86
CA ARG A 299 44.34 51.24 -19.70
C ARG A 299 45.81 51.45 -20.07
N GLU A 300 46.38 50.51 -20.82
CA GLU A 300 47.79 50.63 -21.23
C GLU A 300 48.00 51.77 -22.24
N SER A 301 47.08 51.99 -23.18
CA SER A 301 47.16 53.13 -24.10
C SER A 301 47.14 54.49 -23.39
N TYR A 302 46.35 54.62 -22.32
CA TYR A 302 46.24 55.85 -21.55
C TYR A 302 47.53 56.13 -20.77
N LYS A 303 48.17 55.09 -20.20
CA LYS A 303 49.48 55.22 -19.55
C LYS A 303 50.54 55.73 -20.52
N ILE A 304 50.56 55.20 -21.75
CA ILE A 304 51.48 55.63 -22.81
C ILE A 304 51.21 57.08 -23.21
N MET A 305 49.95 57.45 -23.49
CA MET A 305 49.60 58.82 -23.91
C MET A 305 49.98 59.89 -22.89
N ARG A 306 49.91 59.56 -21.60
CA ARG A 306 50.23 60.50 -20.51
C ARG A 306 51.69 60.42 -20.05
N GLY A 307 52.52 59.63 -20.73
CA GLY A 307 53.95 59.50 -20.43
C GLY A 307 54.23 58.85 -19.06
N MET A 308 53.29 58.03 -18.55
CA MET A 308 53.39 57.37 -17.24
C MET A 308 54.18 56.05 -17.29
N ASP A 309 54.91 55.80 -18.38
CA ASP A 309 55.55 54.51 -18.67
C ASP A 309 57.03 54.45 -18.20
N GLY A 310 57.39 55.11 -17.09
CA GLY A 310 58.78 55.01 -16.64
C GLY A 310 59.18 55.69 -15.34
N THR A 311 58.72 56.88 -14.99
CA THR A 311 59.16 57.56 -13.76
C THR A 311 58.25 58.73 -13.42
N GLY A 312 57.44 58.63 -12.37
CA GLY A 312 56.97 59.78 -11.60
C GLY A 312 55.53 60.27 -11.78
N GLY A 313 54.64 59.54 -12.46
CA GLY A 313 53.19 59.85 -12.46
C GLY A 313 52.41 58.87 -11.56
N ASN A 314 52.02 59.28 -10.36
CA ASN A 314 51.21 58.47 -9.42
C ASN A 314 49.72 58.39 -9.83
N GLY A 315 49.42 58.14 -11.10
CA GLY A 315 48.05 57.98 -11.59
C GLY A 315 47.71 56.50 -11.81
N GLU A 316 47.21 55.81 -10.79
CA GLU A 316 46.76 54.42 -10.95
C GLU A 316 45.34 54.40 -11.55
N ILE A 317 45.22 53.91 -12.80
CA ILE A 317 43.90 53.79 -13.47
C ILE A 317 43.18 52.57 -12.88
N LYS A 318 42.10 52.83 -12.14
CA LYS A 318 41.26 51.78 -11.53
C LYS A 318 39.81 51.89 -12.01
N ALA A 319 39.05 50.83 -11.76
CA ALA A 319 37.61 50.83 -11.91
C ALA A 319 37.00 51.55 -10.71
N TYR A 320 36.24 52.62 -10.96
CA TYR A 320 35.52 53.34 -9.93
C TYR A 320 34.02 53.24 -10.16
N ILE A 321 33.28 53.06 -9.08
CA ILE A 321 31.83 53.18 -9.07
C ILE A 321 31.51 54.64 -8.83
N VAL A 322 30.87 55.29 -9.79
CA VAL A 322 30.51 56.70 -9.70
C VAL A 322 29.08 56.80 -9.17
N ILE A 323 28.94 57.37 -7.96
CA ILE A 323 27.64 57.63 -7.34
C ILE A 323 27.52 59.14 -7.14
N GLY A 324 26.88 59.81 -8.10
CA GLY A 324 26.76 61.27 -8.10
C GLY A 324 28.12 61.96 -8.28
N LYS A 325 28.67 62.54 -7.20
CA LYS A 325 29.99 63.21 -7.19
C LYS A 325 31.09 62.38 -6.49
N GLU A 326 30.75 61.23 -5.93
CA GLU A 326 31.71 60.36 -5.25
C GLU A 326 32.15 59.23 -6.17
N ALA A 327 33.46 58.99 -6.22
CA ALA A 327 34.07 57.83 -6.88
C ALA A 327 34.60 56.85 -5.82
N LEU A 328 34.02 55.65 -5.79
CA LEU A 328 34.39 54.55 -4.88
C LEU A 328 35.17 53.48 -5.64
N ASP A 329 36.18 52.88 -5.02
CA ASP A 329 36.96 51.81 -5.65
C ASP A 329 36.08 50.56 -5.82
N PHE A 330 36.02 50.01 -7.03
CA PHE A 330 35.20 48.84 -7.34
C PHE A 330 35.64 47.58 -6.60
N ILE A 331 36.94 47.42 -6.32
CA ILE A 331 37.49 46.19 -5.71
C ILE A 331 37.38 46.24 -4.19
N GLU A 332 37.62 47.41 -3.59
CA GLU A 332 37.67 47.55 -2.12
C GLU A 332 36.28 47.78 -1.50
N THR A 333 35.28 48.20 -2.28
CA THR A 333 33.94 48.52 -1.75
C THR A 333 33.03 47.29 -1.74
N ASP A 334 32.45 46.98 -0.57
CA ASP A 334 31.48 45.90 -0.41
C ASP A 334 30.15 46.17 -1.14
N VAL A 335 29.57 45.12 -1.71
CA VAL A 335 28.35 45.14 -2.53
C VAL A 335 27.14 45.64 -1.74
N LEU A 336 27.08 45.35 -0.44
CA LEU A 336 25.99 45.86 0.42
C LEU A 336 26.04 47.39 0.57
N THR A 337 27.22 47.98 0.68
CA THR A 337 27.39 49.43 0.80
C THR A 337 26.97 50.14 -0.48
N ILE A 338 27.33 49.57 -1.63
CA ILE A 338 26.93 50.06 -2.96
C ILE A 338 25.41 50.02 -3.09
N ARG A 339 24.78 48.89 -2.75
CA ARG A 339 23.32 48.71 -2.86
C ARG A 339 22.52 49.67 -1.97
N GLN A 340 23.00 49.96 -0.76
CA GLN A 340 22.38 50.93 0.13
C GLN A 340 22.47 52.36 -0.41
N LYS A 341 23.61 52.76 -0.99
CA LYS A 341 23.79 54.10 -1.57
C LYS A 341 22.99 54.29 -2.87
N LEU A 342 22.90 53.26 -3.72
CA LEU A 342 22.23 53.33 -5.02
C LEU A 342 20.71 53.10 -4.98
N LYS A 343 20.12 52.75 -3.83
CA LYS A 343 18.67 52.45 -3.69
C LYS A 343 18.14 51.49 -4.78
N ASN A 344 18.92 50.48 -5.15
CA ASN A 344 18.66 49.53 -6.25
C ASN A 344 18.58 50.15 -7.67
N GLY A 345 19.22 51.29 -7.93
CA GLY A 345 19.42 51.84 -9.27
C GLY A 345 20.61 51.23 -10.02
N ASP A 346 20.84 51.71 -11.24
CA ASP A 346 21.90 51.22 -12.13
C ASP A 346 23.29 51.61 -11.63
N ILE A 347 24.25 50.68 -11.74
CA ILE A 347 25.64 50.88 -11.33
C ILE A 347 26.44 51.33 -12.55
N GLU A 348 26.95 52.57 -12.53
CA GLU A 348 27.88 53.06 -13.54
C GLU A 348 29.32 52.85 -13.06
N VAL A 349 30.06 52.01 -13.80
CA VAL A 349 31.49 51.76 -13.55
C VAL A 349 32.30 52.51 -14.59
N VAL A 350 33.13 53.44 -14.12
CA VAL A 350 33.99 54.27 -14.97
C VAL A 350 35.44 53.91 -14.69
N PHE A 351 36.20 53.67 -15.75
CA PHE A 351 37.64 53.46 -15.68
C PHE A 351 38.35 54.79 -15.91
N GLY A 352 39.17 55.20 -14.96
CA GLY A 352 39.85 56.48 -15.06
C GLY A 352 40.83 56.72 -13.92
N GLU A 353 41.41 57.91 -13.90
CA GLU A 353 42.16 58.42 -12.76
C GLU A 353 41.20 59.18 -11.85
N LYS A 354 41.30 58.97 -10.55
CA LYS A 354 40.59 59.78 -9.57
C LYS A 354 41.31 61.13 -9.46
N ALA A 355 40.68 62.20 -9.93
CA ALA A 355 41.09 63.56 -9.61
C ALA A 355 40.62 63.88 -8.19
N ASP A 356 41.53 64.28 -7.31
CA ASP A 356 41.21 64.75 -5.95
C ASP A 356 40.40 66.04 -5.94
#